data_AF-A0A8X6PBJ8-F1
#
_entry.id   AF-A0A8X6PBJ8-F1
#
_cell.length_a   1.000
_cell.length_b   1.000
_cell.length_c   1.000
_cell.angle_alpha   90.00
_cell.angle_beta   90.00
_cell.angle_gamma   90.00
#
_symmetry.space_group_name_H-M   'P 1'
#
loop_
_entity.id
_entity.type
_entity.pdbx_description
1 polymer ?
#
loop_
_entity_poly.entity_id
_entity_poly.type
_entity_poly.pdbx_seq_one_letter_code
_entity_poly.pdbx_strand_id
1 'polypeptide(L)'
;MEQLLKPERFDVDPMCSNVETKWRHWKKTFENILGGIKTLTEENKFPLLSNYITSNVYQFINDCTTYTQAIAILDFLFIKKRNVIFTRLCLSTRNQQMEETVSEYLQVLNQLCKDCDFTDVKAEEYRKEYIRDAFIRGLKCPHIRRLLENTLMTLDQAFEQTRTLESAEVHAASYMGSSFPVQSAAMKTDNFSEGTLATSA
;
A
#
# COMPACT_ATOMS: atom_id res chain seq x y z
N MET A 1 -23.45 -39.36 11.73
CA MET A 1 -22.17 -38.81 12.22
C MET A 1 -21.72 -37.79 11.20
N GLU A 2 -21.97 -36.51 11.46
CA GLU A 2 -21.56 -35.43 10.57
C GLU A 2 -20.04 -35.29 10.68
N GLN A 3 -19.35 -35.85 9.70
CA GLN A 3 -17.91 -35.72 9.55
C GLN A 3 -17.64 -34.26 9.17
N LEU A 4 -17.45 -33.40 10.17
CA LEU A 4 -16.96 -32.03 9.98
C LEU A 4 -15.66 -32.14 9.16
N LEU A 5 -15.70 -31.70 7.90
CA LEU A 5 -14.55 -31.64 7.01
C LEU A 5 -13.44 -30.89 7.74
N LYS A 6 -12.36 -31.60 8.06
CA LYS A 6 -11.19 -31.01 8.71
C LYS A 6 -10.60 -29.98 7.75
N PRO A 7 -10.43 -28.71 8.18
CA PRO A 7 -9.80 -27.73 7.33
C PRO A 7 -8.34 -28.13 7.18
N GLU A 8 -7.83 -28.04 5.96
CA GLU A 8 -6.40 -28.13 5.71
C GLU A 8 -5.69 -27.03 6.51
N ARG A 9 -4.48 -27.33 7.02
CA ARG A 9 -3.71 -26.34 7.77
C ARG A 9 -3.46 -25.13 6.87
N PHE A 10 -3.63 -23.92 7.41
CA PHE A 10 -3.34 -22.72 6.64
C PHE A 10 -1.83 -22.60 6.44
N ASP A 11 -1.39 -22.88 5.21
CA ASP A 11 0.01 -22.80 4.80
C ASP A 11 0.13 -21.94 3.53
N VAL A 12 0.03 -20.62 3.72
CA VAL A 12 0.17 -19.67 2.62
C VAL A 12 1.18 -18.62 3.01
N ASP A 13 2.21 -18.49 2.18
CA ASP A 13 3.20 -17.42 2.29
C ASP A 13 2.51 -16.06 2.03
N PRO A 14 2.70 -15.04 2.89
CA PRO A 14 2.22 -13.68 2.67
C PRO A 14 2.59 -13.08 1.29
N MET A 15 3.64 -13.57 0.64
CA MET A 15 4.13 -13.12 -0.66
C MET A 15 3.46 -13.82 -1.86
N CYS A 16 2.63 -14.83 -1.64
CA CYS A 16 1.94 -15.54 -2.73
C CYS A 16 0.84 -14.70 -3.39
N SER A 17 0.70 -14.83 -4.72
CA SER A 17 -0.48 -14.32 -5.43
C SER A 17 -1.76 -15.01 -4.93
N ASN A 18 -2.86 -14.26 -4.84
CA ASN A 18 -4.17 -14.73 -4.35
C ASN A 18 -4.23 -15.03 -2.84
N VAL A 19 -3.27 -14.54 -2.05
CA VAL A 19 -3.24 -14.75 -0.59
C VAL A 19 -4.50 -14.23 0.11
N GLU A 20 -5.04 -13.10 -0.31
CA GLU A 20 -6.29 -12.55 0.25
C GLU A 20 -7.47 -13.50 0.04
N THR A 21 -7.65 -14.03 -1.17
CA THR A 21 -8.74 -14.95 -1.48
C THR A 21 -8.61 -16.26 -0.71
N LYS A 22 -7.38 -16.80 -0.63
CA LYS A 22 -7.09 -18.02 0.15
C LYS A 22 -7.35 -17.81 1.63
N TRP A 23 -6.92 -16.69 2.20
CA TRP A 23 -7.16 -16.33 3.59
C TRP A 23 -8.66 -16.16 3.88
N ARG A 24 -9.39 -15.39 3.06
CA ARG A 24 -10.85 -15.21 3.23
C ARG A 24 -11.60 -16.54 3.19
N HIS A 25 -11.25 -17.41 2.24
CA HIS A 25 -11.87 -18.73 2.13
C HIS A 25 -11.58 -19.59 3.36
N TRP A 26 -10.30 -19.70 3.75
CA TRP A 26 -9.89 -20.49 4.91
C TRP A 26 -10.51 -19.98 6.21
N LYS A 27 -10.47 -18.66 6.45
CA LYS A 27 -11.09 -18.02 7.60
C LYS A 27 -12.58 -18.35 7.69
N LYS A 28 -13.30 -18.27 6.56
CA LYS A 28 -14.73 -18.61 6.53
C LYS A 28 -14.99 -20.07 6.86
N THR A 29 -14.17 -20.98 6.34
CA THR A 29 -14.23 -22.41 6.65
C THR A 29 -13.95 -22.66 8.13
N PHE A 30 -12.93 -22.01 8.69
CA PHE A 30 -12.59 -22.10 10.10
C PHE A 30 -13.73 -21.60 11.01
N GLU A 31 -14.31 -20.43 10.70
CA GLU A 31 -15.47 -19.88 11.41
C GLU A 31 -16.69 -20.83 11.38
N ASN A 32 -16.95 -21.46 10.23
CA ASN A 32 -18.03 -22.45 10.11
C ASN A 32 -17.81 -23.66 11.03
N ILE A 33 -16.55 -24.10 11.19
CA ILE A 33 -16.20 -25.20 12.10
C ILE A 33 -16.36 -24.76 13.55
N LEU A 34 -15.91 -23.54 13.90
CA LEU A 34 -16.13 -22.99 15.24
C LEU A 34 -17.63 -22.97 15.58
N GLY A 35 -18.47 -22.56 14.63
CA GLY A 35 -19.93 -22.55 14.79
C GLY A 35 -20.56 -23.94 14.94
N GLY A 36 -19.92 -24.99 14.43
CA GLY A 36 -20.35 -26.39 14.58
C GLY A 36 -20.02 -27.00 15.94
N ILE A 37 -19.11 -26.41 16.72
CA ILE A 37 -18.65 -26.95 18.01
C ILE A 37 -19.47 -26.34 19.15
N LYS A 38 -20.43 -27.11 19.69
CA LYS A 38 -21.36 -26.66 20.75
C LYS A 38 -20.71 -26.34 22.11
N THR A 39 -19.47 -26.79 22.36
CA THR A 39 -18.76 -26.64 23.65
C THR A 39 -17.61 -25.64 23.59
N LEU A 40 -17.58 -24.78 22.58
CA LEU A 40 -16.46 -23.88 22.33
C LEU A 40 -16.52 -22.65 23.25
N THR A 41 -15.53 -22.50 24.12
CA THR A 41 -15.28 -21.27 24.89
C THR A 41 -14.27 -20.38 24.16
N GLU A 42 -14.32 -19.06 24.37
CA GLU A 42 -13.36 -18.11 23.77
C GLU A 42 -11.90 -18.48 24.08
N GLU A 43 -11.66 -19.02 25.26
CA GLU A 43 -10.35 -19.48 25.74
C GLU A 43 -9.79 -20.65 24.90
N ASN A 44 -10.67 -21.49 24.35
CA ASN A 44 -10.28 -22.65 23.53
C ASN A 44 -10.15 -22.32 22.04
N LYS A 45 -10.59 -21.14 21.60
CA LYS A 45 -10.51 -20.73 20.18
C LYS A 45 -9.09 -20.47 19.71
N PHE A 46 -8.27 -19.84 20.54
CA PHE A 46 -6.88 -19.53 20.18
C PHE A 46 -5.98 -20.79 20.10
N PRO A 47 -6.03 -21.73 21.06
CA PRO A 47 -5.34 -23.02 20.91
C PRO A 47 -5.80 -23.80 19.68
N LEU A 48 -7.10 -23.75 19.37
CA LEU A 48 -7.63 -24.40 18.17
C LEU A 48 -7.11 -23.72 16.89
N LEU A 49 -7.09 -22.40 16.85
CA LEU A 49 -6.49 -21.63 15.75
C LEU A 49 -5.02 -22.02 15.54
N SER A 50 -4.23 -22.07 16.61
CA SER A 50 -2.83 -22.47 16.58
C SER A 50 -2.62 -23.87 15.96
N ASN A 51 -3.50 -24.83 16.27
CA ASN A 51 -3.41 -26.18 15.72
C ASN A 51 -3.66 -26.29 14.20
N TYR A 52 -4.44 -25.35 13.65
CA TYR A 52 -4.81 -25.33 12.23
C TYR A 52 -3.97 -24.34 11.39
N ILE A 53 -2.94 -23.75 11.98
CA ILE A 53 -2.00 -22.84 11.32
C ILE A 53 -0.60 -23.50 11.27
N THR A 54 0.19 -23.26 10.23
CA THR A 54 1.58 -23.75 10.16
C THR A 54 2.56 -22.86 10.94
N SER A 55 3.75 -23.38 11.27
CA SER A 55 4.77 -22.62 12.01
C SER A 55 5.13 -21.28 11.34
N ASN A 56 5.11 -21.23 10.01
CA ASN A 56 5.39 -20.01 9.21
C ASN A 56 4.37 -18.90 9.45
N VAL A 57 3.13 -19.24 9.78
CA VAL A 57 2.07 -18.27 10.03
C VAL A 57 1.91 -18.03 11.54
N TYR A 58 2.19 -19.05 12.36
CA TYR A 58 2.19 -18.95 13.82
C TYR A 58 3.22 -17.93 14.34
N GLN A 59 4.36 -17.78 13.66
CA GLN A 59 5.38 -16.79 14.04
C GLN A 59 4.85 -15.35 14.14
N PHE A 60 3.75 -15.02 13.45
CA PHE A 60 3.15 -13.69 13.47
C PHE A 60 2.13 -13.49 14.60
N ILE A 61 1.68 -14.57 15.24
CA ILE A 61 0.64 -14.56 16.30
C ILE A 61 1.13 -15.19 17.61
N ASN A 62 2.44 -15.47 17.72
CA ASN A 62 3.06 -16.09 18.90
C ASN A 62 2.78 -15.29 20.20
N ASP A 63 2.74 -13.97 20.10
CA ASP A 63 2.55 -13.05 21.23
C ASP A 63 1.06 -12.79 21.55
N CYS A 64 0.15 -13.37 20.76
CA CYS A 64 -1.28 -13.19 20.96
C CYS A 64 -1.81 -14.09 22.09
N THR A 65 -2.67 -13.54 22.93
CA THR A 65 -3.37 -14.30 23.98
C THR A 65 -4.82 -14.59 23.64
N THR A 66 -5.38 -13.87 22.66
CA THR A 66 -6.79 -13.97 22.28
C THR A 66 -6.96 -14.28 20.80
N TYR A 67 -8.02 -15.02 20.47
CA TYR A 67 -8.41 -15.31 19.10
C TYR A 67 -8.64 -14.03 18.28
N THR A 68 -9.29 -13.03 18.87
CA THR A 68 -9.60 -11.76 18.20
C THR A 68 -8.34 -11.00 17.79
N GLN A 69 -7.33 -10.93 18.67
CA GLN A 69 -6.05 -10.29 18.33
C GLN A 69 -5.31 -11.04 17.23
N ALA A 70 -5.25 -12.38 17.32
CA ALA A 70 -4.60 -13.21 16.31
C ALA A 70 -5.24 -13.03 14.93
N ILE A 71 -6.59 -13.08 14.85
CA ILE A 71 -7.31 -12.85 13.59
C ILE A 71 -7.10 -11.43 13.07
N ALA A 72 -7.05 -10.41 13.92
CA ALA A 72 -6.80 -9.04 13.48
C ALA A 72 -5.41 -8.87 12.83
N ILE A 73 -4.38 -9.52 13.40
CA ILE A 73 -3.03 -9.51 12.83
C ILE A 73 -3.00 -10.29 11.52
N LEU A 74 -3.62 -11.48 11.47
CA LEU A 74 -3.66 -12.29 10.25
C LEU A 74 -4.47 -11.60 9.14
N ASP A 75 -5.59 -10.96 9.47
CA ASP A 75 -6.33 -10.12 8.54
C ASP A 75 -5.45 -8.98 8.02
N PHE A 76 -4.70 -8.29 8.88
CA PHE A 76 -3.80 -7.22 8.45
C PHE A 76 -2.66 -7.72 7.53
N LEU A 77 -2.12 -8.91 7.80
CA LEU A 77 -1.03 -9.49 7.02
C LEU A 77 -1.50 -10.03 5.66
N PHE A 78 -2.65 -10.70 5.61
CA PHE A 78 -3.12 -11.40 4.42
C PHE A 78 -4.16 -10.64 3.61
N ILE A 79 -4.85 -9.67 4.20
CA ILE A 79 -5.75 -8.76 3.50
C ILE A 79 -4.99 -7.47 3.24
N LYS A 80 -4.50 -7.33 2.01
CA LYS A 80 -3.90 -6.07 1.58
C LYS A 80 -4.94 -4.95 1.74
N LYS A 81 -4.59 -3.90 2.51
CA LYS A 81 -5.46 -2.74 2.68
C LYS A 81 -5.80 -2.19 1.30
N ARG A 82 -7.07 -2.31 0.90
CA ARG A 82 -7.50 -1.93 -0.45
C ARG A 82 -7.38 -0.43 -0.59
N ASN A 83 -6.69 0.02 -1.63
CA ASN A 83 -6.60 1.45 -1.89
C ASN A 83 -7.88 1.92 -2.60
N VAL A 84 -8.83 2.39 -1.81
CA VAL A 84 -10.13 2.89 -2.27
C VAL A 84 -9.98 4.09 -3.21
N ILE A 85 -8.99 4.96 -2.99
CA ILE A 85 -8.76 6.13 -3.83
C ILE A 85 -8.31 5.69 -5.22
N PHE A 86 -7.35 4.77 -5.29
CA PHE A 86 -6.87 4.20 -6.54
C PHE A 86 -7.98 3.49 -7.31
N THR A 87 -8.76 2.64 -6.65
CA THR A 87 -9.81 1.84 -7.32
C THR A 87 -10.94 2.74 -7.86
N ARG A 88 -11.34 3.76 -7.09
CA ARG A 88 -12.30 4.78 -7.55
C ARG A 88 -11.75 5.61 -8.70
N LEU A 89 -10.46 5.94 -8.68
CA LEU A 89 -9.83 6.65 -9.79
C LEU A 89 -9.76 5.79 -11.06
N CYS A 90 -9.42 4.51 -10.93
CA CYS A 90 -9.46 3.56 -12.04
C CYS A 90 -10.87 3.48 -12.64
N LEU A 91 -11.90 3.36 -11.80
CA LEU A 91 -13.29 3.36 -12.26
C LEU A 91 -13.65 4.68 -12.98
N SER A 92 -13.27 5.83 -12.41
CA SER A 92 -13.58 7.15 -12.96
C SER A 92 -12.82 7.49 -14.24
N THR A 93 -11.65 6.90 -14.48
CA THR A 93 -10.80 7.18 -15.64
C THR A 93 -10.93 6.14 -16.75
N ARG A 94 -11.63 5.03 -16.47
CA ARG A 94 -11.90 3.99 -17.46
C ARG A 94 -12.90 4.51 -18.50
N ASN A 95 -12.46 4.54 -19.76
CA ASN A 95 -13.28 4.88 -20.93
C ASN A 95 -13.41 3.65 -21.83
N GLN A 96 -14.55 3.48 -22.52
CA GLN A 96 -14.78 2.37 -23.46
C GLN A 96 -13.68 2.30 -24.53
N GLN A 97 -13.16 1.09 -24.78
CA GLN A 97 -12.13 0.87 -25.80
C GLN A 97 -12.75 0.74 -27.20
N MET A 98 -11.97 0.98 -28.26
CA MET A 98 -12.46 0.99 -29.64
C MET A 98 -13.04 -0.35 -30.10
N GLU A 99 -12.54 -1.47 -29.55
CA GLU A 99 -12.95 -2.83 -29.88
C GLU A 99 -13.93 -3.45 -28.85
N GLU A 100 -14.26 -2.72 -27.79
CA GLU A 100 -15.07 -3.21 -26.68
C GLU A 100 -16.55 -2.91 -26.92
N THR A 101 -17.40 -3.93 -26.79
CA THR A 101 -18.86 -3.73 -26.85
C THR A 101 -19.37 -2.99 -25.60
N VAL A 102 -20.55 -2.37 -25.71
CA VAL A 102 -21.16 -1.65 -24.57
C VAL A 102 -21.42 -2.58 -23.38
N SER A 103 -21.82 -3.83 -23.65
CA SER A 103 -22.06 -4.83 -22.61
C SER A 103 -20.78 -5.24 -21.87
N GLU A 104 -19.69 -5.46 -22.62
CA GLU A 104 -18.38 -5.76 -22.04
C GLU A 104 -17.86 -4.60 -21.20
N TYR A 105 -18.01 -3.37 -21.71
CA TYR A 105 -17.63 -2.16 -20.97
C TYR A 105 -18.36 -2.06 -19.62
N LEU A 106 -19.68 -2.25 -19.61
CA LEU A 106 -20.46 -2.24 -18.37
C LEU A 106 -20.03 -3.37 -17.41
N GLN A 107 -19.70 -4.55 -17.94
CA GLN A 107 -19.20 -5.66 -17.13
C GLN A 107 -17.85 -5.32 -16.48
N VAL A 108 -16.94 -4.68 -17.21
CA VAL A 108 -15.65 -4.22 -16.66
C VAL A 108 -15.86 -3.17 -15.58
N LEU A 109 -16.74 -2.19 -15.78
CA LEU A 109 -17.07 -1.18 -14.76
C LEU A 109 -17.65 -1.84 -13.49
N ASN A 110 -18.56 -2.80 -13.65
CA ASN A 110 -19.12 -3.56 -12.53
C ASN A 110 -18.04 -4.34 -11.76
N GLN A 111 -17.02 -4.84 -12.46
CA GLN A 111 -15.91 -5.54 -11.81
C GLN A 111 -15.02 -4.57 -11.02
N LEU A 112 -14.70 -3.40 -11.58
CA LEU A 112 -13.90 -2.37 -10.91
C LEU A 112 -14.62 -1.77 -9.68
N CYS A 113 -15.94 -1.65 -9.75
CA CYS A 113 -16.79 -1.14 -8.67
C CYS A 113 -16.69 -1.97 -7.38
N LYS A 114 -16.49 -3.30 -7.48
CA LYS A 114 -16.38 -4.20 -6.32
C LYS A 114 -15.23 -3.83 -5.37
N ASP A 115 -14.19 -3.20 -5.92
CA ASP A 115 -13.00 -2.77 -5.20
C ASP A 115 -13.09 -1.31 -4.69
N CYS A 116 -14.19 -0.60 -4.95
CA CYS A 116 -14.35 0.81 -4.57
C CYS A 116 -14.90 1.03 -3.14
N ASP A 117 -15.21 -0.06 -2.42
CA ASP A 117 -15.70 -0.07 -1.03
C ASP A 117 -16.77 1.00 -0.75
N PHE A 118 -17.86 0.95 -1.53
CA PHE A 118 -18.99 1.85 -1.36
C PHE A 118 -19.71 1.55 -0.04
N THR A 119 -19.72 2.53 0.86
CA THR A 119 -20.40 2.47 2.15
C THR A 119 -21.48 3.54 2.25
N ASP A 120 -22.45 3.35 3.14
CA ASP A 120 -23.46 4.37 3.42
C ASP A 120 -22.81 5.54 4.16
N VAL A 121 -22.71 6.68 3.49
CA VAL A 121 -22.05 7.88 4.01
C VAL A 121 -23.01 9.06 4.03
N LYS A 122 -22.83 9.94 5.01
CA LYS A 122 -23.56 11.21 5.06
C LYS A 122 -23.19 12.05 3.84
N ALA A 123 -24.15 12.85 3.35
CA ALA A 123 -23.95 13.69 2.17
C ALA A 123 -22.71 14.60 2.24
N GLU A 124 -22.37 15.11 3.43
CA GLU A 124 -21.17 15.94 3.63
C GLU A 124 -19.86 15.16 3.51
N GLU A 125 -19.84 13.92 3.97
CA GLU A 125 -18.66 13.05 3.82
C GLU A 125 -18.47 12.68 2.35
N TYR A 126 -19.56 12.29 1.68
CA TYR A 126 -19.56 12.03 0.24
C TYR A 126 -19.05 13.23 -0.56
N ARG A 127 -19.47 14.45 -0.19
CA ARG A 127 -18.99 15.68 -0.82
C ARG A 127 -17.47 15.83 -0.70
N LYS A 128 -16.90 15.58 0.48
CA LYS A 128 -15.45 15.63 0.70
C LYS A 128 -14.70 14.56 -0.06
N GLU A 129 -15.20 13.33 -0.07
CA GLU A 129 -14.62 12.23 -0.85
C GLU A 129 -14.63 12.54 -2.35
N TYR A 130 -15.76 13.04 -2.86
CA TYR A 130 -15.89 13.40 -4.26
C TYR A 130 -14.93 14.52 -4.67
N ILE A 131 -14.78 15.56 -3.82
CA ILE A 131 -13.79 16.63 -4.04
C ILE A 131 -12.37 16.07 -4.01
N ARG A 132 -12.04 15.19 -3.06
CA ARG A 132 -10.72 14.56 -2.97
C ARG A 132 -10.38 13.77 -4.23
N ASP A 133 -11.30 12.92 -4.68
CA ASP A 133 -11.08 12.06 -5.84
C ASP A 133 -10.93 12.91 -7.12
N ALA A 134 -11.72 13.98 -7.26
CA ALA A 134 -11.58 14.95 -8.35
C ALA A 134 -10.27 15.76 -8.29
N PHE A 135 -9.85 16.16 -7.09
CA PHE A 135 -8.59 16.87 -6.85
C PHE A 135 -7.39 16.02 -7.28
N ILE A 136 -7.31 14.77 -6.79
CA ILE A 136 -6.23 13.84 -7.13
C ILE A 136 -6.21 13.57 -8.64
N ARG A 137 -7.37 13.28 -9.26
CA ARG A 137 -7.47 13.08 -10.72
C ARG A 137 -6.95 14.27 -11.52
N GLY A 138 -7.21 15.49 -11.05
CA GLY A 138 -6.87 16.75 -11.72
C GLY A 138 -5.41 17.20 -11.56
N LEU A 139 -4.60 16.53 -10.73
CA LEU A 139 -3.20 16.92 -10.52
C LEU A 139 -2.39 16.73 -11.80
N LYS A 140 -1.65 17.78 -12.17
CA LYS A 140 -0.81 17.80 -13.38
C LYS A 140 0.45 16.94 -13.23
N CYS A 141 1.05 16.92 -12.04
CA CYS A 141 2.25 16.13 -11.78
C CYS A 141 1.88 14.65 -11.61
N PRO A 142 2.26 13.76 -12.55
CA PRO A 142 1.90 12.34 -12.46
C PRO A 142 2.60 11.64 -11.29
N HIS A 143 3.77 12.14 -10.86
CA HIS A 143 4.51 11.58 -9.74
C HIS A 143 3.78 11.82 -8.41
N ILE A 144 3.43 13.07 -8.12
CA ILE A 144 2.60 13.44 -6.96
C ILE A 144 1.28 12.66 -7.00
N ARG A 145 0.62 12.61 -8.16
CA ARG A 145 -0.64 11.87 -8.31
C ARG A 145 -0.50 10.40 -7.93
N ARG A 146 0.52 9.70 -8.43
CA ARG A 146 0.80 8.29 -8.11
C ARG A 146 1.08 8.06 -6.62
N LEU A 147 1.71 9.01 -5.94
CA LEU A 147 1.97 8.89 -4.50
C LEU A 147 0.68 8.96 -3.69
N LEU A 148 -0.22 9.87 -4.06
CA LEU A 148 -1.52 10.04 -3.39
C LEU A 148 -2.48 8.90 -3.72
N GLU A 149 -2.46 8.41 -4.95
CA GLU A 149 -3.21 7.23 -5.38
C GLU A 149 -2.90 6.01 -4.51
N ASN A 150 -1.69 5.86 -3.97
CA ASN A 150 -1.27 4.67 -3.22
C ASN A 150 -1.46 4.76 -1.70
N THR A 151 -1.98 5.88 -1.19
CA THR A 151 -2.17 6.09 0.26
C THR A 151 -3.64 6.36 0.58
N LEU A 152 -4.17 5.72 1.63
CA LEU A 152 -5.52 6.03 2.12
C LEU A 152 -5.46 7.29 2.99
N MET A 153 -6.12 8.36 2.56
CA MET A 153 -6.08 9.66 3.23
C MET A 153 -7.38 10.45 3.06
N THR A 154 -7.61 11.41 3.96
CA THR A 154 -8.72 12.37 3.87
C THR A 154 -8.40 13.49 2.86
N LEU A 155 -9.39 14.31 2.53
CA LEU A 155 -9.19 15.49 1.67
C LEU A 155 -8.10 16.42 2.22
N ASP A 156 -8.15 16.73 3.52
CA ASP A 156 -7.19 17.63 4.16
C ASP A 156 -5.76 17.05 4.14
N GLN A 157 -5.63 15.74 4.38
CA GLN A 157 -4.35 15.05 4.28
C GLN A 157 -3.81 15.04 2.86
N ALA A 158 -4.67 14.81 1.85
CA ALA A 158 -4.29 14.88 0.44
C ALA A 158 -3.78 16.26 0.06
N PHE A 159 -4.44 17.30 0.53
CA PHE A 159 -4.03 18.68 0.28
C PHE A 159 -2.66 18.98 0.90
N GLU A 160 -2.46 18.69 2.19
CA GLU A 160 -1.18 18.97 2.88
C GLU A 160 -0.01 18.14 2.31
N GLN A 161 -0.26 16.87 1.97
CA GLN A 161 0.76 16.04 1.32
C GLN A 161 1.12 16.58 -0.08
N THR A 162 0.12 16.97 -0.87
CA THR A 162 0.34 17.57 -2.20
C THR A 162 1.19 18.84 -2.07
N ARG A 163 0.83 19.73 -1.15
CA ARG A 163 1.54 20.99 -0.90
C ARG A 163 2.99 20.74 -0.45
N THR A 164 3.20 19.76 0.42
CA THR A 164 4.54 19.38 0.90
C THR A 164 5.39 18.87 -0.26
N LEU A 165 4.84 18.00 -1.12
CA LEU A 165 5.53 17.47 -2.30
C LEU A 165 5.81 18.56 -3.34
N GLU A 166 4.86 19.44 -3.60
CA GLU A 166 5.04 20.57 -4.53
C GLU A 166 6.16 21.51 -4.04
N SER A 167 6.18 21.86 -2.75
CA SER A 167 7.26 22.65 -2.16
C SER A 167 8.61 21.94 -2.30
N ALA A 168 8.66 20.62 -2.07
CA ALA A 168 9.88 19.84 -2.22
C ALA A 168 10.38 19.82 -3.68
N GLU A 169 9.48 19.70 -4.66
CA GLU A 169 9.82 19.78 -6.09
C GLU A 169 10.37 21.17 -6.47
N VAL A 170 9.74 22.25 -5.99
CA VAL A 170 10.21 23.62 -6.20
C VAL A 170 11.60 23.86 -5.59
N HIS A 171 11.82 23.38 -4.36
CA HIS A 171 13.12 23.47 -3.71
C HIS A 171 14.19 22.64 -4.44
N ALA A 172 13.88 21.40 -4.86
CA ALA A 172 14.79 20.56 -5.61
C ALA A 172 15.17 21.19 -6.97
N ALA A 173 14.20 21.77 -7.68
CA ALA A 173 14.45 22.49 -8.93
C ALA A 173 15.39 23.69 -8.74
N SER A 174 15.31 24.37 -7.59
CA SER A 174 16.20 25.50 -7.26
C SER A 174 17.66 25.06 -7.08
N TYR A 175 17.92 23.88 -6.52
CA TYR A 175 19.27 23.28 -6.43
C TYR A 175 19.80 22.84 -7.80
N MET A 176 18.94 22.32 -8.68
CA MET A 176 19.35 21.91 -10.03
C MET A 176 19.56 23.10 -10.99
N GLY A 177 18.84 24.20 -10.80
CA GLY A 177 19.03 25.45 -11.54
C GLY A 177 20.25 26.25 -11.10
N SER A 178 20.75 26.01 -9.88
CA SER A 178 21.99 26.56 -9.36
C SER A 178 23.15 25.60 -9.61
N SER A 179 23.52 25.46 -10.88
CA SER A 179 24.89 25.08 -11.25
C SER A 179 25.85 26.10 -10.64
N PHE A 180 26.30 25.87 -9.41
CA PHE A 180 27.45 26.58 -8.87
C PHE A 180 28.63 26.33 -9.81
N PRO A 181 29.29 27.37 -10.36
CA PRO A 181 30.59 27.15 -10.94
C PRO A 181 31.46 26.65 -9.79
N VAL A 182 31.90 25.39 -9.88
CA VAL A 182 32.96 24.87 -9.03
C VAL A 182 34.16 25.78 -9.27
N GLN A 183 34.35 26.79 -8.42
CA GLN A 183 35.63 27.47 -8.33
C GLN A 183 36.59 26.45 -7.74
N SER A 184 37.27 25.75 -8.65
CA SER A 184 38.46 24.98 -8.33
C SER A 184 39.44 25.93 -7.64
N ALA A 185 39.57 25.79 -6.31
CA ALA A 185 40.65 26.40 -5.57
C ALA A 185 41.96 25.78 -6.08
N ALA A 186 42.60 26.46 -7.03
CA ALA A 186 43.94 26.12 -7.47
C ALA A 186 44.88 26.34 -6.28
N MET A 187 45.25 25.24 -5.64
CA MET A 187 46.30 25.16 -4.64
C MET A 187 47.59 25.63 -5.33
N LYS A 188 48.07 26.83 -4.98
CA LYS A 188 49.39 27.31 -5.42
C LYS A 188 50.42 26.38 -4.80
N THR A 189 50.99 25.49 -5.61
CA THR A 189 52.18 24.72 -5.25
C THR A 189 53.37 25.67 -5.32
N ASP A 190 53.96 25.94 -4.16
CA ASP A 190 55.25 26.61 -4.02
C ASP A 190 56.31 25.88 -4.86
N ASN A 191 56.91 26.62 -5.80
CA ASN A 191 57.98 26.10 -6.63
C ASN A 191 59.31 26.25 -5.86
N PHE A 192 59.83 25.14 -5.38
CA PHE A 192 61.16 25.01 -4.82
C PHE A 192 62.19 25.17 -5.95
N SER A 193 62.88 26.31 -6.01
CA SER A 193 63.99 26.54 -6.94
C SER A 193 65.30 26.18 -6.26
N GLU A 194 65.86 25.02 -6.60
CA GLU A 194 67.21 24.60 -6.25
C GLU A 194 68.21 25.07 -7.32
N GLY A 195 69.43 25.36 -6.88
CA GLY A 195 70.32 26.35 -7.48
C GLY A 195 71.04 25.94 -8.77
N THR A 196 71.67 26.94 -9.39
CA THR A 196 72.83 26.72 -10.26
C THR A 196 73.84 27.84 -10.04
N LEU A 197 75.00 27.44 -9.52
CA LEU A 197 76.25 28.17 -9.46
C LEU A 197 76.73 28.53 -10.88
N ALA A 198 77.16 29.78 -11.07
CA ALA A 198 78.15 30.12 -12.08
C ALA A 198 78.91 31.39 -11.70
N THR A 199 80.19 31.20 -11.37
CA THR A 199 81.27 32.18 -11.26
C THR A 199 81.76 32.65 -12.63
N SER A 200 81.97 33.96 -12.80
CA SER A 200 82.98 34.63 -13.67
C SER A 200 82.60 36.13 -13.73
N ALA A 201 83.46 37.13 -13.62
CA ALA A 201 84.91 37.28 -13.52
C ALA A 201 85.20 38.62 -12.81
#